data_AF-A0A4R4Y122-F1
#
_entry.id   AF-A0A4R4Y122-F1
#
_cell.length_a   1.000
_cell.length_b   1.000
_cell.length_c   1.000
_cell.angle_alpha   90.00
_cell.angle_beta   90.00
_cell.angle_gamma   90.00
#
_symmetry.space_group_name_H-M   'P 1'
#
loop_
_entity.id
_entity.type
_entity.pdbx_description
1 polymer ?
#
loop_
_entity_poly.entity_id
_entity_poly.type
_entity_poly.pdbx_seq_one_letter_code
_entity_poly.pdbx_strand_id
1 'polypeptide(L)' 'MTAVATRPETEQAQRDPRDPDVRLEQLLDPESIEPLHPRDSSGMYAVRGRIDGTRVI' A
#
# COMPACT_ATOMS: atom_id res chain seq x y z
N MET A 1 -33.76 3.45 -8.82
CA MET A 1 -33.55 2.90 -7.47
C MET A 1 -32.16 2.30 -7.44
N THR A 2 -31.19 2.92 -6.78
CA THR A 2 -29.82 2.40 -6.70
C THR A 2 -29.61 1.90 -5.28
N ALA A 3 -29.40 0.61 -5.10
CA ALA A 3 -29.18 0.00 -3.79
C ALA A 3 -27.68 -0.08 -3.49
N VAL A 4 -27.29 0.32 -2.28
CA VAL A 4 -25.93 0.14 -1.77
C VAL A 4 -25.76 -1.33 -1.36
N ALA A 5 -24.73 -1.98 -1.88
CA ALA A 5 -24.36 -3.32 -1.48
C ALA A 5 -23.49 -3.27 -0.22
N THR A 6 -23.95 -3.85 0.88
CA THR A 6 -23.13 -4.08 2.08
C THR A 6 -22.25 -5.30 1.86
N ARG A 7 -20.93 -5.13 2.00
CA ARG A 7 -19.96 -6.23 1.91
C ARG A 7 -19.89 -6.93 3.28
N PRO A 8 -19.93 -8.28 3.35
CA PRO A 8 -19.77 -8.99 4.60
C PRO A 8 -18.35 -8.75 5.14
N GLU A 9 -18.28 -8.24 6.37
CA GLU A 9 -17.04 -8.01 7.12
C GLU A 9 -16.49 -9.39 7.53
N THR A 10 -15.48 -9.87 6.80
CA THR A 10 -14.75 -11.06 7.25
C THR A 10 -13.81 -10.61 8.38
N GLU A 11 -13.99 -11.18 9.57
CA GLU A 11 -13.37 -10.83 10.86
C GLU A 11 -11.86 -11.16 10.96
N GLN A 12 -11.09 -10.68 10.00
CA GLN A 12 -9.68 -10.34 10.20
C GLN A 12 -9.54 -8.97 9.59
N ALA A 13 -9.08 -7.96 10.33
CA ALA A 13 -8.82 -6.63 9.82
C ALA A 13 -7.68 -6.68 8.79
N GLN A 14 -7.98 -7.23 7.61
CA GLN A 14 -7.08 -7.33 6.49
C GLN A 14 -6.89 -5.90 6.01
N ARG A 15 -5.65 -5.40 6.11
CA ARG A 15 -5.28 -4.06 5.63
C ARG A 15 -5.88 -3.86 4.24
N ASP A 16 -6.44 -2.68 3.98
CA ASP A 16 -7.09 -2.42 2.68
C ASP A 16 -6.08 -2.76 1.58
N PRO A 17 -6.39 -3.70 0.66
CA PRO A 17 -5.47 -4.11 -0.39
C PRO A 17 -5.14 -2.96 -1.36
N ARG A 18 -5.83 -1.83 -1.24
CA ARG A 18 -5.58 -0.61 -1.99
C ARG A 18 -4.63 0.36 -1.31
N ASP A 19 -4.34 0.15 -0.03
CA ASP A 19 -3.36 0.95 0.69
C ASP A 19 -2.00 0.85 -0.03
N PRO A 20 -1.38 1.98 -0.41
CA PRO A 20 -0.12 1.94 -1.12
C PRO A 20 0.99 1.23 -0.34
N ASP A 21 1.02 1.26 0.99
CA ASP A 21 2.01 0.48 1.78
C ASP A 21 1.85 -1.02 1.51
N VAL A 22 0.60 -1.53 1.54
CA VAL A 22 0.32 -2.96 1.30
C VAL A 22 0.76 -3.39 -0.09
N ARG A 23 0.60 -2.52 -1.09
CA ARG A 23 1.01 -2.81 -2.47
C ARG A 23 2.52 -2.75 -2.65
N LEU A 24 3.17 -1.76 -2.04
CA LEU A 24 4.62 -1.61 -2.09
C LEU A 24 5.32 -2.77 -1.36
N GLU A 25 4.79 -3.23 -0.23
CA GLU A 25 5.26 -4.43 0.50
C GLU A 25 5.22 -5.71 -0.36
N GLN A 26 4.34 -5.79 -1.36
CA GLN A 26 4.23 -6.93 -2.27
C GLN A 26 5.15 -6.83 -3.51
N LEU A 27 5.64 -5.63 -3.81
CA LEU A 27 6.44 -5.36 -5.02
C LEU A 27 7.94 -5.25 -4.71
N LEU A 28 8.29 -4.57 -3.63
CA LEU A 28 9.66 -4.25 -3.27
C LEU A 28 10.26 -5.35 -2.38
N ASP A 29 11.58 -5.46 -2.42
CA ASP A 29 12.32 -6.38 -1.56
C ASP A 29 12.00 -6.09 -0.08
N PRO A 30 11.89 -7.11 0.78
CA PRO A 30 11.65 -6.93 2.21
C PRO A 30 12.65 -5.98 2.85
N GLU A 31 12.17 -5.16 3.80
CA GLU A 31 12.99 -4.19 4.55
C GLU A 31 13.67 -3.11 3.69
N SER A 32 13.32 -2.96 2.41
CA SER A 32 13.92 -1.96 1.52
C SER A 32 13.14 -0.64 1.43
N ILE A 33 11.91 -0.60 1.93
CA ILE A 33 10.99 0.53 1.78
C ILE A 33 11.43 1.72 2.65
N GLU A 34 11.70 2.85 2.01
CA GLU A 34 12.10 4.09 2.65
C GLU A 34 11.22 5.26 2.14
N PRO A 35 10.31 5.83 2.95
CA PRO A 35 9.45 6.94 2.51
C PRO A 35 10.25 8.18 2.09
N LEU A 36 9.87 8.80 0.98
CA LEU A 36 10.49 10.05 0.50
C LEU A 36 9.93 11.30 1.20
N HIS A 37 8.77 11.17 1.81
CA HIS A 37 8.11 12.20 2.61
C HIS A 37 7.22 11.55 3.68
N PRO A 38 6.85 12.28 4.74
CA PRO A 38 5.83 11.82 5.68
C PRO A 38 4.50 11.51 4.96
N ARG A 39 3.75 10.54 5.49
CA ARG A 39 2.37 10.29 5.07
C ARG A 39 1.51 11.52 5.27
N ASP A 40 0.66 11.80 4.28
CA ASP A 40 -0.32 12.89 4.33
C ASP A 40 -1.61 12.50 3.59
N SER A 41 -2.52 13.46 3.40
CA SER A 41 -3.80 13.29 2.72
C SER A 41 -3.78 13.70 1.24
N SER A 42 -2.60 13.85 0.63
CA SER A 42 -2.47 14.21 -0.80
C SER A 42 -3.01 13.15 -1.76
N GLY A 43 -3.17 11.91 -1.28
CA GLY A 43 -3.50 10.75 -2.10
C GLY A 43 -2.28 10.16 -2.83
N MET A 44 -1.07 10.67 -2.55
CA MET A 44 0.19 10.20 -3.11
C MET A 44 1.09 9.69 -1.99
N TYR A 45 1.83 8.61 -2.27
CA TYR A 45 2.83 8.08 -1.36
C TYR A 45 3.99 7.52 -2.18
N ALA A 46 5.16 8.15 -2.05
CA ALA A 46 6.37 7.75 -2.74
C ALA A 46 7.45 7.26 -1.78
N VAL A 47 8.14 6.21 -2.21
CA VAL A 47 9.19 5.54 -1.43
C VAL A 47 10.43 5.35 -2.31
N ARG A 48 11.56 5.08 -1.69
CA ARG A 48 12.70 4.41 -2.30
C ARG A 48 12.64 2.94 -1.89
N GLY A 49 13.12 2.06 -2.76
CA GLY A 49 13.15 0.62 -2.49
C GLY A 49 14.18 -0.13 -3.31
N ARG A 50 14.05 -1.46 -3.30
CA ARG A 50 14.81 -2.36 -4.17
C ARG A 50 13.90 -3.39 -4.83
N ILE A 51 14.28 -3.82 -6.04
CA ILE A 51 13.73 -4.98 -6.74
C ILE A 51 14.91 -5.84 -7.16
N ASP A 52 14.98 -7.06 -6.66
CA ASP A 52 16.12 -7.97 -6.89
C ASP A 52 17.46 -7.29 -6.58
N GLY A 53 17.50 -6.52 -5.49
CA GLY A 53 18.67 -5.74 -5.05
C GLY A 53 18.92 -4.44 -5.82
N THR A 54 18.27 -4.22 -6.97
CA THR A 54 18.42 -3.01 -7.78
C THR A 54 17.62 -1.86 -7.17
N ARG A 55 18.24 -0.68 -7.00
CA ARG A 55 17.56 0.50 -6.42
C ARG A 55 16.50 1.08 -7.36
N VAL A 56 15.34 1.40 -6.80
CA VAL A 56 14.20 2.02 -7.51
C VAL A 56 13.55 3.13 -6.67
N ILE A 57 12.69 3.92 -7.32
CA ILE A 57 11.76 4.90 -6.74
C ILE A 57 10.35 4.47 -7.12
#